data_AF-A0A2U1IDG5-F1
#
_entry.id   AF-A0A2U1IDG5-F1
#
_cell.length_a   1.000
_cell.length_b   1.000
_cell.length_c   1.000
_cell.angle_alpha   90.00
_cell.angle_beta   90.00
_cell.angle_gamma   90.00
#
_symmetry.space_group_name_H-M   'P 1'
#
loop_
_entity.id
_entity.type
_entity.pdbx_description
1 polymer ?
#
loop_
_entity_poly.entity_id
_entity_poly.type
_entity_poly.pdbx_seq_one_letter_code
_entity_poly.pdbx_strand_id
1 'polypeptide(L)' 'MTERHIEHKETLSNGCKIKVTAEILKDGSLGMFIGVYKPDGSVIDENHDPRPHMLDMEAAMDWGIDIARGTGNSQRTL' A
#
# COMPACT_ATOMS: atom_id res chain seq x y z
N MET A 1 7.35 -12.55 20.92
CA MET A 1 7.58 -12.28 19.49
C MET A 1 6.32 -11.63 18.98
N THR A 2 6.34 -10.31 18.78
CA THR A 2 5.17 -9.58 18.28
C THR A 2 5.44 -9.34 16.81
N GLU A 3 4.80 -10.10 15.92
CA GLU A 3 4.76 -9.75 14.51
C GLU A 3 4.11 -8.37 14.42
N ARG A 4 4.91 -7.34 14.10
CA ARG A 4 4.43 -5.98 13.88
C ARG A 4 4.11 -5.87 12.39
N HIS A 5 2.84 -6.01 12.06
CA HIS A 5 2.31 -5.57 10.78
C HIS A 5 1.47 -4.30 10.99
N ILE A 6 1.52 -3.41 10.01
CA ILE A 6 0.64 -2.23 9.92
C ILE A 6 -0.12 -2.37 8.62
N GLU A 7 -1.44 -2.28 8.69
CA GLU A 7 -2.32 -2.26 7.52
C GLU A 7 -3.04 -0.91 7.48
N HIS A 8 -3.10 -0.32 6.28
CA HIS A 8 -3.88 0.86 6.00
C HIS A 8 -4.84 0.60 4.86
N LYS A 9 -6.12 0.86 5.08
CA LYS A 9 -7.18 0.74 4.08
C LYS A 9 -7.92 2.06 4.03
N GLU A 10 -8.01 2.62 2.83
CA GLU A 10 -8.71 3.88 2.60
C GLU A 10 -9.55 3.79 1.33
N THR A 11 -10.70 4.45 1.32
CA THR A 11 -11.51 4.62 0.11
C THR A 11 -11.36 6.06 -0.35
N LEU A 12 -10.84 6.23 -1.56
CA LEU A 12 -10.64 7.52 -2.20
C LEU A 12 -11.98 8.14 -2.61
N SER A 13 -11.97 9.46 -2.81
CA SER A 13 -13.15 10.24 -3.23
C SER A 13 -13.69 9.85 -4.62
N ASN A 14 -12.88 9.20 -5.45
CA ASN A 14 -13.30 8.64 -6.75
C ASN A 14 -13.91 7.22 -6.62
N GLY A 15 -14.04 6.69 -5.40
CA GLY A 15 -14.55 5.34 -5.12
C GLY A 15 -13.52 4.22 -5.23
N CYS A 16 -12.28 4.52 -5.63
CA CYS A 16 -11.20 3.53 -5.60
C CYS A 16 -10.83 3.20 -4.15
N LYS A 17 -10.48 1.94 -3.90
CA LYS A 17 -10.04 1.46 -2.60
C LYS A 17 -8.54 1.23 -2.67
N ILE A 18 -7.81 1.74 -1.70
CA ILE A 18 -6.39 1.47 -1.54
C ILE A 18 -6.18 0.61 -0.29
N LYS A 19 -5.22 -0.31 -0.39
CA LYS A 19 -4.78 -1.18 0.69
C LYS A 19 -3.26 -1.18 0.69
N VAL A 20 -2.67 -0.67 1.76
CA VAL A 20 -1.22 -0.70 1.95
C VAL A 20 -0.95 -1.56 3.18
N THR A 21 0.09 -2.37 3.15
CA THR A 21 0.47 -3.21 4.28
C THR A 21 1.98 -3.22 4.40
N ALA A 22 2.49 -2.98 5.60
CA ALA A 22 3.90 -3.08 5.93
C ALA A 22 4.06 -4.16 7.00
N GLU A 23 4.94 -5.12 6.78
CA GLU A 23 5.18 -6.23 7.70
C GLU A 23 6.66 -6.50 7.88
N ILE A 24 7.10 -6.79 9.11
CA ILE A 24 8.45 -7.29 9.32
C ILE A 24 8.47 -8.79 9.09
N LEU A 25 9.18 -9.21 8.05
CA LEU A 25 9.39 -10.60 7.68
C LEU A 25 10.31 -11.29 8.69
N LYS A 26 10.29 -12.63 8.67
CA LYS A 26 11.06 -13.47 9.62
C LYS A 26 12.57 -13.33 9.51
N ASP A 27 13.06 -12.88 8.37
CA ASP A 27 14.48 -12.57 8.10
C ASP A 27 14.88 -11.18 8.63
N GLY A 28 13.93 -10.41 9.16
CA GLY A 28 14.14 -9.02 9.61
C GLY A 28 13.98 -7.98 8.50
N SER A 29 13.67 -8.41 7.27
CA SER A 29 13.35 -7.50 6.17
C SER A 29 11.97 -6.89 6.37
N LEU A 30 11.79 -5.64 5.96
CA LEU A 30 10.46 -5.03 5.93
C LEU A 30 9.84 -5.33 4.55
N GLY A 31 8.74 -6.08 4.55
CA GLY A 31 7.91 -6.33 3.39
C GLY A 31 6.84 -5.25 3.26
N MET A 32 6.54 -4.84 2.03
CA MET A 32 5.48 -3.88 1.76
C MET A 32 4.60 -4.34 0.59
N PHE A 33 3.30 -4.18 0.79
CA PHE A 33 2.25 -4.44 -0.18
C PHE A 33 1.49 -3.14 -0.46
N ILE A 34 1.32 -2.82 -1.74
CA ILE A 34 0.51 -1.70 -2.20
C ILE A 34 -0.52 -2.26 -3.19
N GLY A 35 -1.78 -2.26 -2.79
CA GLY A 35 -2.92 -2.66 -3.60
C GLY A 35 -3.86 -1.50 -3.86
N VAL A 36 -4.23 -1.31 -5.13
CA VAL A 36 -5.19 -0.31 -5.59
C VAL A 36 -6.30 -1.04 -6.35
N TYR A 37 -7.53 -0.79 -5.94
CA TYR A 37 -8.72 -1.44 -6.46
C TYR A 37 -9.74 -0.40 -6.90
N LYS A 38 -10.45 -0.69 -7.98
CA LYS A 38 -11.59 0.12 -8.42
C LYS A 38 -12.81 -0.13 -7.51
N PRO A 39 -13.81 0.76 -7.54
CA PRO A 39 -15.05 0.56 -6.79
C PRO A 39 -15.83 -0.72 -7.17
N ASP A 40 -15.66 -1.21 -8.40
CA ASP A 40 -16.23 -2.48 -8.89
C ASP A 40 -15.49 -3.73 -8.35
N GLY A 41 -14.36 -3.54 -7.64
CA GLY A 41 -13.51 -4.62 -7.14
C GLY A 41 -12.40 -5.05 -8.10
N SER A 42 -12.28 -4.43 -9.27
CA SER A 42 -11.20 -4.72 -10.21
C SER A 42 -9.85 -4.27 -9.66
N VAL A 43 -8.83 -5.09 -9.83
CA VAL A 43 -7.44 -4.74 -9.48
C VAL A 43 -6.92 -3.72 -10.49
N ILE A 44 -6.47 -2.57 -10.00
CA ILE A 44 -5.76 -1.56 -10.79
C ILE A 44 -4.28 -1.90 -10.79
N ASP A 45 -3.74 -2.04 -9.58
CA ASP A 45 -2.32 -2.21 -9.34
C ASP A 45 -2.15 -2.96 -8.03
N GLU A 46 -1.35 -4.02 -8.05
CA GLU A 46 -0.94 -4.76 -6.87
C GLU A 46 0.56 -4.97 -6.97
N ASN A 47 1.31 -4.19 -6.19
CA ASN A 47 2.76 -4.26 -6.16
C ASN A 47 3.22 -4.74 -4.79
N HIS A 48 3.86 -5.92 -4.78
CA HIS A 48 4.72 -6.35 -3.68
C HIS A 48 6.13 -5.84 -3.99
N ASP A 49 6.43 -4.62 -3.56
CA ASP A 49 7.81 -4.14 -3.64
C ASP A 49 8.54 -4.56 -2.35
N PRO A 50 9.61 -5.37 -2.43
CA PRO A 50 10.43 -5.71 -1.27
C PRO A 50 11.30 -4.53 -0.79
N ARG A 51 10.97 -3.29 -1.16
CA ARG A 51 11.79 -2.11 -0.88
C ARG A 51 11.18 -1.17 0.13
N PRO A 52 11.57 -1.38 1.39
CA PRO A 52 11.61 -0.31 2.39
C PRO A 52 12.86 -0.44 3.30
N HIS A 53 13.97 -0.93 2.76
CA HIS A 53 15.29 -1.04 3.40
C HIS A 53 15.95 0.28 3.89
N MET A 54 15.26 1.42 3.85
CA MET A 54 15.78 2.71 4.34
C MET A 54 14.79 3.55 5.16
N LEU A 55 13.54 3.10 5.34
CA LEU A 55 12.50 3.88 6.03
C LEU A 55 11.94 3.08 7.21
N ASP A 56 11.65 3.74 8.32
CA ASP A 56 10.91 3.16 9.43
C ASP A 56 9.51 2.71 8.98
N MET A 57 8.88 1.77 9.70
CA MET A 57 7.55 1.23 9.37
C MET A 57 6.49 2.31 9.09
N GLU A 58 6.48 3.40 9.85
CA GLU A 58 5.55 4.52 9.65
C GLU A 58 5.86 5.29 8.36
N ALA A 59 7.14 5.55 8.06
CA ALA A 59 7.56 6.25 6.85
C ALA A 59 7.34 5.39 5.59
N ALA A 60 7.54 4.07 5.69
CA ALA A 60 7.19 3.13 4.63
C ALA A 60 5.68 3.13 4.35
N MET A 61 4.84 3.17 5.40
CA MET A 61 3.40 3.28 5.22
C MET A 61 2.97 4.59 4.59
N ASP A 62 3.49 5.72 5.05
CA ASP A 62 3.13 7.03 4.49
C ASP A 62 3.50 7.10 3.00
N TRP A 63 4.69 6.61 2.64
CA TRP A 63 5.12 6.47 1.26
C TRP A 63 4.21 5.55 0.44
N GLY A 64 3.88 4.36 0.96
CA GLY A 64 3.01 3.42 0.25
C GLY A 64 1.60 3.96 0.03
N ILE A 65 1.08 4.72 1.00
CA ILE A 65 -0.22 5.40 0.90
C ILE A 65 -0.17 6.49 -0.18
N ASP A 66 0.89 7.30 -0.21
CA ASP A 66 1.04 8.36 -1.22
C ASP A 66 1.08 7.79 -2.64
N ILE A 67 1.86 6.72 -2.86
CA ILE A 67 1.89 6.00 -4.14
C ILE A 67 0.52 5.43 -4.51
N ALA A 68 -0.15 4.74 -3.57
CA ALA A 68 -1.46 4.16 -3.80
C ALA A 68 -2.52 5.21 -4.15
N ARG A 69 -2.50 6.35 -3.44
CA ARG A 69 -3.35 7.52 -3.73
C ARG A 69 -3.02 8.10 -5.10
N GLY A 70 -1.76 8.24 -5.45
CA GLY A 70 -1.29 8.70 -6.75
C GLY A 70 -1.82 7.82 -7.88
N THR A 71 -1.64 6.50 -7.78
CA THR A 71 -2.14 5.52 -8.76
C THR A 71 -3.67 5.53 -8.83
N GLY A 72 -4.35 5.48 -7.68
CA GLY A 72 -5.82 5.48 -7.62
C GLY A 72 -6.44 6.76 -8.18
N ASN A 73 -5.84 7.92 -7.92
CA ASN A 73 -6.29 9.19 -8.49
C ASN A 73 -5.93 9.33 -9.99
N SER A 74 -4.81 8.74 -10.41
CA SER A 74 -4.37 8.75 -11.82
C SER A 74 -5.22 7.86 -12.72
N GLN A 75 -5.93 6.87 -12.17
CA GLN A 75 -6.94 6.11 -12.91
C GLN A 75 -8.17 6.94 -13.32
N ARG A 76 -8.22 8.22 -12.96
CA ARG A 76 -9.17 9.18 -13.53
C ARG A 76 -8.79 9.57 -14.95
N THR A 77 -8.63 8.57 -15.82
CA THR A 77 -8.52 8.77 -17.26
C THR A 77 -9.91 8.61 -17.85
N LEU A 78 -10.59 9.76 -17.92
CA LEU A 78 -11.65 10.15 -18.87
C LEU A 78 -12.90 9.27 -18.96
#